data_AF-H3S9Y1-F1
#
_entry.id   AF-H3S9Y1-F1
#
_cell.length_a   1.000
_cell.length_b   1.000
_cell.length_c   1.000
_cell.angle_alpha   90.00
_cell.angle_beta   90.00
_cell.angle_gamma   90.00
#
_symmetry.space_group_name_H-M   'P 1'
#
loop_
_entity.id
_entity.type
_entity.pdbx_description
1 polymer ?
#
loop_
_entity_poly.entity_id
_entity_poly.type
_entity_poly.pdbx_seq_one_letter_code
_entity_poly.pdbx_strand_id
1 'polypeptide(L)'
;MTMLPTRMSAKRWKGGSGARRSSRGNDMLGRAILWAAGLMVLAVLLPLGLVDRLADRPPAAETGPGPPPAMTGTPEGGTEVRVYLANARKIENVPLEQYVRGVLAAEMPADFELEALKAQAIAARTYIVRRLRAGDTAGVPEGADVTDTVAHQAYIPLAELAKRPKHTIVKLNQAVNETRDQVITYQGEPIMAAFFSTSNGYTENAEDYWKNPVPYLKSVPSPWDQAESPRYAETVELPLNEVLDKLGLTPAAVPGLAQASRQGGGGSGSPSSDTVAGGGLAADVRILSRTAGKRVEEVQFGSKRFSGRDIREKLNLRSSAFDWERDGDKLRITTYGYGHGVGMSQYGAQGMAKQGAAAKRILTYYYTGVKLDKASKLLTAAGPPSS
;
A
#
# COMPACT_ATOMS: atom_id res chain seq x y z
N MET A 1 -27.55 74.48 -27.09
CA MET A 1 -28.90 74.40 -26.47
C MET A 1 -28.87 73.25 -25.48
N THR A 2 -29.08 73.57 -24.22
CA THR A 2 -28.68 72.86 -23.01
C THR A 2 -29.62 71.69 -22.71
N MET A 3 -29.09 70.49 -22.39
CA MET A 3 -29.91 69.39 -21.85
C MET A 3 -29.59 69.14 -20.37
N LEU A 4 -30.68 69.02 -19.62
CA LEU A 4 -30.83 68.94 -18.18
C LEU A 4 -30.68 67.51 -17.62
N PRO A 5 -30.57 67.36 -16.28
CA PRO A 5 -30.25 66.10 -15.62
C PRO A 5 -31.37 65.50 -14.73
N THR A 6 -31.05 64.32 -14.19
CA THR A 6 -31.36 63.75 -12.84
C THR A 6 -32.65 62.98 -12.51
N ARG A 7 -32.41 61.72 -12.09
CA ARG A 7 -32.98 60.88 -10.99
C ARG A 7 -34.43 61.09 -10.49
N MET A 8 -35.20 60.00 -10.38
CA MET A 8 -35.59 59.28 -9.13
C MET A 8 -36.80 58.33 -9.30
N SER A 9 -36.67 57.12 -8.73
CA SER A 9 -37.59 56.38 -7.83
C SER A 9 -39.07 56.04 -8.14
N ALA A 10 -39.37 54.76 -7.85
CA ALA A 10 -40.59 54.15 -7.27
C ALA A 10 -41.88 54.00 -8.11
N LYS A 11 -42.44 52.76 -8.17
CA LYS A 11 -43.61 52.33 -7.37
C LYS A 11 -44.15 50.92 -7.71
N ARG A 12 -44.71 50.31 -6.65
CA ARG A 12 -45.53 49.08 -6.50
C ARG A 12 -46.80 49.02 -7.36
N TRP A 13 -47.26 47.80 -7.68
CA TRP A 13 -48.68 47.40 -7.73
C TRP A 13 -48.84 45.88 -7.41
N LYS A 14 -49.55 45.49 -6.33
CA LYS A 14 -50.91 44.88 -6.20
C LYS A 14 -51.13 43.58 -7.00
N GLY A 15 -51.77 42.52 -6.52
CA GLY A 15 -52.54 42.26 -5.30
C GLY A 15 -53.68 41.26 -5.58
N GLY A 16 -54.01 40.41 -4.59
CA GLY A 16 -55.31 39.72 -4.42
C GLY A 16 -55.32 38.21 -4.73
N SER A 17 -56.10 37.34 -4.07
CA SER A 17 -56.70 37.22 -2.74
C SER A 17 -57.61 35.97 -2.78
N GLY A 18 -57.56 35.09 -1.78
CA GLY A 18 -58.49 33.97 -1.62
C GLY A 18 -58.44 33.42 -0.19
N ALA A 19 -59.58 33.36 0.49
CA ALA A 19 -59.71 33.36 1.94
C ALA A 19 -60.18 32.03 2.57
N ARG A 20 -59.72 31.83 3.83
CA ARG A 20 -60.34 31.14 4.99
C ARG A 20 -60.71 29.65 4.90
N ARG A 21 -60.15 28.84 5.81
CA ARG A 21 -60.78 28.53 7.12
C ARG A 21 -59.79 27.88 8.11
N SER A 22 -60.02 28.17 9.39
CA SER A 22 -59.23 27.90 10.59
C SER A 22 -59.22 26.44 11.08
N SER A 23 -58.12 25.99 11.70
CA SER A 23 -58.13 24.95 12.74
C SER A 23 -56.77 24.83 13.46
N ARG A 24 -56.80 25.05 14.78
CA ARG A 24 -55.99 24.44 15.85
C ARG A 24 -54.48 24.74 15.96
N GLY A 25 -54.15 25.49 17.02
CA GLY A 25 -53.27 25.01 18.11
C GLY A 25 -51.77 25.06 17.88
N ASN A 26 -51.16 26.22 18.10
CA ASN A 26 -49.75 26.32 18.47
C ASN A 26 -49.66 26.59 19.97
N ASP A 27 -49.56 25.51 20.75
CA ASP A 27 -49.07 25.53 22.12
C ASP A 27 -47.61 25.08 22.13
N MET A 28 -46.87 25.57 23.12
CA MET A 28 -45.46 25.28 23.45
C MET A 28 -44.39 26.23 22.88
N LEU A 29 -44.63 27.53 23.02
CA LEU A 29 -43.55 28.50 23.22
C LEU A 29 -43.90 29.49 24.36
N GLY A 30 -44.36 28.94 25.48
CA GLY A 30 -44.86 29.70 26.63
C GLY A 30 -44.83 28.95 27.96
N ARG A 31 -43.88 28.02 28.15
CA ARG A 31 -43.57 27.39 29.44
C ARG A 31 -42.06 27.14 29.55
N ALA A 32 -41.29 28.22 29.60
CA ALA A 32 -39.84 28.20 29.79
C ALA A 32 -39.37 29.13 30.93
N ILE A 33 -40.30 29.59 31.79
CA ILE A 33 -39.98 30.39 32.98
C ILE A 33 -40.90 29.89 34.09
N LEU A 34 -40.32 29.56 35.25
CA LEU A 34 -40.90 28.92 36.46
C LEU A 34 -40.78 27.39 36.57
N TRP A 35 -39.59 26.83 36.32
CA TRP A 35 -39.04 25.69 37.09
C TRP A 35 -37.51 25.81 37.21
N ALA A 36 -37.05 27.00 37.59
CA ALA A 36 -35.67 27.28 37.99
C ALA A 36 -35.67 27.69 39.48
N ALA A 37 -36.06 26.76 40.35
CA ALA A 37 -35.93 26.87 41.81
C ALA A 37 -36.22 25.49 42.44
N GLY A 38 -35.43 24.47 42.12
CA GLY A 38 -35.67 23.11 42.65
C GLY A 38 -34.62 22.04 42.35
N LEU A 39 -33.54 22.35 41.62
CA LEU A 39 -32.46 21.40 41.29
C LEU A 39 -31.07 22.01 41.50
N MET A 40 -30.92 22.88 42.50
CA MET A 40 -29.62 23.40 42.91
C MET A 40 -29.50 23.59 44.43
N VAL A 41 -30.01 22.64 45.23
CA VAL A 41 -29.71 22.55 46.69
C VAL A 41 -29.61 21.08 47.21
N LEU A 42 -29.59 20.06 46.35
CA LEU A 42 -29.48 18.64 46.79
C LEU A 42 -28.12 18.01 46.50
N ALA A 43 -27.08 18.83 46.58
CA ALA A 43 -25.73 18.39 46.93
C ALA A 43 -25.46 18.97 48.32
N VAL A 44 -24.99 18.13 49.25
CA VAL A 44 -24.67 18.38 50.67
C VAL A 44 -25.72 17.79 51.63
N LEU A 45 -25.34 16.63 52.23
CA LEU A 45 -25.80 15.98 53.48
C LEU A 45 -26.89 14.87 53.41
N LEU A 46 -26.44 13.63 53.08
CA LEU A 46 -26.37 12.39 53.93
C LEU A 46 -27.43 12.16 55.05
N PRO A 47 -27.74 10.92 55.55
CA PRO A 47 -26.96 9.67 55.44
C PRO A 47 -27.73 8.30 55.40
N LEU A 48 -26.94 7.21 55.31
CA LEU A 48 -27.09 5.91 56.02
C LEU A 48 -28.42 5.14 55.86
N GLY A 49 -28.37 4.02 55.14
CA GLY A 49 -29.39 2.98 55.32
C GLY A 49 -29.64 1.99 54.19
N LEU A 50 -28.75 1.82 53.20
CA LEU A 50 -28.84 0.67 52.29
C LEU A 50 -27.52 0.39 51.55
N VAL A 51 -26.43 0.31 52.30
CA VAL A 51 -25.18 -0.32 51.82
C VAL A 51 -24.84 -1.40 52.84
N ASP A 52 -25.68 -2.42 52.87
CA ASP A 52 -25.30 -3.71 53.44
C ASP A 52 -26.14 -4.78 52.74
N ARG A 53 -25.48 -5.86 52.28
CA ARG A 53 -26.01 -6.97 51.44
C ARG A 53 -25.85 -6.91 49.92
N LEU A 54 -24.76 -6.33 49.42
CA LEU A 54 -24.10 -6.84 48.20
C LEU A 54 -22.56 -6.86 48.34
N ALA A 55 -22.05 -6.90 49.56
CA ALA A 55 -20.64 -7.11 49.88
C ALA A 55 -20.45 -8.55 50.38
N ASP A 56 -20.31 -9.50 49.45
CA ASP A 56 -19.59 -10.77 49.66
C ASP A 56 -19.47 -11.56 48.35
N ARG A 57 -18.88 -10.91 47.34
CA ARG A 57 -18.14 -11.63 46.30
C ARG A 57 -16.73 -11.06 46.29
N PRO A 58 -15.69 -11.89 46.50
CA PRO A 58 -14.33 -11.41 46.33
C PRO A 58 -14.18 -10.91 44.89
N PRO A 59 -13.46 -9.78 44.67
CA PRO A 59 -13.16 -9.35 43.32
C PRO A 59 -12.43 -10.48 42.59
N ALA A 60 -12.97 -10.91 41.45
CA ALA A 60 -12.21 -11.74 40.54
C ALA A 60 -10.94 -10.95 40.18
N ALA A 61 -9.79 -11.51 40.55
CA ALA A 61 -8.50 -10.91 40.29
C ALA A 61 -8.39 -10.55 38.80
N GLU A 62 -8.23 -9.26 38.51
CA GLU A 62 -7.84 -8.79 37.19
C GLU A 62 -6.42 -9.29 36.92
N THR A 63 -6.31 -10.43 36.25
CA THR A 63 -5.04 -10.83 35.64
C THR A 63 -4.84 -9.94 34.42
N GLY A 64 -4.13 -8.82 34.61
CA GLY A 64 -3.51 -8.12 33.49
C GLY A 64 -2.68 -9.11 32.65
N PRO A 65 -2.41 -8.83 31.36
CA PRO A 65 -1.49 -9.66 30.61
C PRO A 65 -0.17 -9.70 31.39
N GLY A 66 0.19 -10.89 31.88
CA GLY A 66 1.43 -11.10 32.61
C GLY A 66 2.61 -10.58 31.80
N PRO A 67 3.78 -10.32 32.44
CA PRO A 67 4.98 -10.02 31.70
C PRO A 67 5.13 -11.05 30.57
N PRO A 68 5.38 -10.62 29.32
CA PRO A 68 5.54 -11.55 28.21
C PRO A 68 6.52 -12.63 28.67
N PRO A 69 6.23 -13.92 28.43
CA PRO A 69 7.14 -14.98 28.84
C PRO A 69 8.53 -14.60 28.36
N ALA A 70 9.49 -14.59 29.29
CA ALA A 70 10.88 -14.34 28.97
C ALA A 70 11.23 -15.21 27.75
N MET A 71 11.79 -14.61 26.70
CA MET A 71 12.34 -15.34 25.57
C MET A 71 13.60 -16.07 26.04
N THR A 72 13.39 -17.12 26.82
CA THR A 72 14.39 -18.07 27.28
C THR A 72 13.75 -19.44 27.11
N GLY A 73 13.90 -19.96 25.89
CA GLY A 73 13.44 -21.28 25.48
C GLY A 73 14.21 -21.70 24.23
N THR A 74 15.33 -22.37 24.49
CA THR A 74 16.14 -23.32 23.70
C THR A 74 15.65 -23.72 22.28
N PRO A 75 16.56 -23.92 21.30
CA PRO A 75 16.22 -24.27 19.92
C PRO A 75 15.66 -25.69 19.83
N GLU A 76 14.35 -25.82 19.70
CA GLU A 76 13.73 -27.07 19.24
C GLU A 76 13.97 -27.22 17.73
N GLY A 77 15.07 -27.91 17.36
CA GLY A 77 15.24 -28.67 16.11
C GLY A 77 14.60 -28.14 14.82
N GLY A 78 14.56 -26.82 14.64
CA GLY A 78 13.86 -26.16 13.55
C GLY A 78 14.78 -25.87 12.37
N THR A 79 14.20 -25.67 11.20
CA THR A 79 14.96 -25.16 10.05
C THR A 79 15.54 -23.79 10.39
N GLU A 80 16.86 -23.68 10.34
CA GLU A 80 17.60 -22.43 10.48
C GLU A 80 17.72 -21.73 9.12
N VAL A 81 17.77 -20.41 9.15
CA VAL A 81 17.98 -19.53 8.00
C VAL A 81 19.24 -18.71 8.24
N ARG A 82 20.18 -18.75 7.29
CA ARG A 82 21.45 -18.02 7.36
C ARG A 82 21.33 -16.72 6.59
N VAL A 83 21.10 -15.61 7.30
CA VAL A 83 20.87 -14.30 6.70
C VAL A 83 22.17 -13.50 6.63
N TYR A 84 22.61 -13.12 5.44
CA TYR A 84 23.72 -12.20 5.28
C TYR A 84 23.27 -10.75 5.49
N LEU A 85 23.82 -10.11 6.51
CA LEU A 85 23.58 -8.70 6.85
C LEU A 85 24.55 -7.81 6.09
N ALA A 86 24.12 -7.18 5.00
CA ALA A 86 25.00 -6.52 4.04
C ALA A 86 25.87 -5.40 4.66
N ASN A 87 25.27 -4.59 5.53
CA ASN A 87 25.98 -3.48 6.19
C ASN A 87 27.01 -3.98 7.21
N ALA A 88 26.65 -5.02 7.96
CA ALA A 88 27.52 -5.59 9.00
C ALA A 88 28.51 -6.64 8.44
N ARG A 89 28.34 -7.05 7.18
CA ARG A 89 29.12 -8.08 6.48
C ARG A 89 29.26 -9.38 7.28
N LYS A 90 28.18 -9.79 7.94
CA LYS A 90 28.13 -10.98 8.79
C LYS A 90 26.88 -11.82 8.50
N ILE A 91 26.95 -13.10 8.86
CA ILE A 91 25.80 -14.00 8.78
C ILE A 91 25.14 -14.09 10.15
N GLU A 92 23.83 -13.85 10.18
CA GLU A 92 22.96 -14.08 11.33
C GLU A 92 22.18 -15.38 11.10
N ASN A 93 22.36 -16.37 11.97
CA ASN A 93 21.61 -17.63 11.93
C ASN A 93 20.38 -17.50 12.81
N VAL A 94 19.20 -17.69 12.24
CA VAL A 94 17.93 -17.55 12.94
C VAL A 94 16.97 -18.69 12.62
N PRO A 95 16.14 -19.14 13.58
CA PRO A 95 15.05 -20.04 13.29
C PRO A 95 14.09 -19.46 12.24
N LEU A 96 13.54 -20.30 11.36
CA LEU A 96 12.64 -19.89 10.28
C LEU A 96 11.55 -18.90 10.71
N GLU A 97 10.89 -19.15 11.85
CA GLU A 97 9.81 -18.27 12.33
C GLU A 97 10.33 -16.91 12.85
N GLN A 98 11.58 -16.84 13.32
CA GLN A 98 12.23 -15.58 13.65
C GLN A 98 12.63 -14.80 12.41
N TYR A 99 13.12 -15.49 11.37
CA TYR A 99 13.37 -14.90 10.06
C TYR A 99 12.09 -14.26 9.49
N VAL A 100 10.99 -15.02 9.44
CA VAL A 100 9.71 -14.54 8.90
C VAL A 100 9.21 -13.31 9.65
N ARG A 101 9.43 -13.22 10.97
CA ARG A 101 9.09 -12.04 11.77
C ARG A 101 9.94 -10.83 11.40
N GLY A 102 11.23 -11.01 11.19
CA GLY A 102 12.14 -9.95 10.75
C GLY A 102 11.78 -9.42 9.36
N VAL A 103 11.37 -10.30 8.44
CA VAL A 103 10.84 -9.91 7.12
C VAL A 103 9.51 -9.16 7.25
N LEU A 104 8.56 -9.69 8.02
CA LEU A 104 7.26 -9.05 8.19
C LEU A 104 7.39 -7.63 8.77
N ALA A 105 8.30 -7.43 9.73
CA ALA A 105 8.61 -6.14 10.33
C ALA A 105 9.27 -5.14 9.36
N ALA A 106 9.94 -5.65 8.32
CA ALA A 106 10.62 -4.86 7.30
C ALA A 106 9.70 -4.47 6.15
N GLU A 107 8.82 -5.39 5.74
CA GLU A 107 8.04 -5.30 4.50
C GLU A 107 6.67 -4.66 4.68
N MET A 108 6.01 -4.84 5.83
CA MET A 108 4.62 -4.44 6.01
C MET A 108 4.44 -3.57 7.27
N PRO A 109 3.75 -2.42 7.17
CA PRO A 109 3.42 -1.62 8.34
C PRO A 109 2.64 -2.42 9.38
N ALA A 110 3.05 -2.34 10.65
CA ALA A 110 2.46 -3.16 11.71
C ALA A 110 1.01 -2.78 12.07
N ASP A 111 0.56 -1.60 11.66
CA ASP A 111 -0.82 -1.15 11.80
C ASP A 111 -1.78 -1.81 10.81
N PHE A 112 -1.28 -2.45 9.75
CA PHE A 112 -2.09 -3.24 8.81
C PHE A 112 -2.91 -4.31 9.53
N GLU A 113 -4.05 -4.68 8.95
CA GLU A 113 -4.95 -5.69 9.48
C GLU A 113 -4.24 -7.01 9.68
N LEU A 114 -4.65 -7.74 10.73
CA LEU A 114 -3.99 -8.98 11.11
C LEU A 114 -4.00 -10.01 9.96
N GLU A 115 -5.10 -10.09 9.20
CA GLU A 115 -5.19 -11.02 8.06
C GLU A 115 -4.27 -10.64 6.89
N ALA A 116 -3.97 -9.35 6.70
CA ALA A 116 -2.97 -8.91 5.72
C ALA A 116 -1.55 -9.28 6.18
N LEU A 117 -1.24 -9.06 7.46
CA LEU A 117 0.04 -9.47 8.07
C LEU A 117 0.24 -10.99 8.01
N LYS A 118 -0.82 -11.77 8.23
CA LYS A 118 -0.81 -13.24 8.09
C LYS A 118 -0.53 -13.66 6.65
N ALA A 119 -1.18 -13.03 5.66
CA ALA A 119 -0.92 -13.31 4.25
C ALA A 119 0.55 -13.03 3.89
N GLN A 120 1.10 -11.91 4.35
CA GLN A 120 2.50 -11.56 4.16
C GLN A 120 3.45 -12.54 4.85
N ALA A 121 3.15 -12.99 6.08
CA ALA A 121 3.96 -13.98 6.78
C ALA A 121 4.04 -15.31 6.01
N ILE A 122 2.91 -15.79 5.48
CA ILE A 122 2.84 -17.00 4.65
C ILE A 122 3.64 -16.82 3.35
N ALA A 123 3.52 -15.68 2.67
CA ALA A 123 4.29 -15.38 1.46
C ALA A 123 5.80 -15.32 1.73
N ALA A 124 6.22 -14.64 2.81
CA ALA A 124 7.60 -14.57 3.25
C ALA A 124 8.18 -15.96 3.58
N ARG A 125 7.43 -16.77 4.33
CA ARG A 125 7.83 -18.16 4.63
C ARG A 125 7.95 -19.00 3.36
N THR A 126 7.03 -18.84 2.41
CA THR A 126 7.06 -19.56 1.13
C THR A 126 8.31 -19.23 0.33
N TYR A 127 8.72 -17.97 0.30
CA TYR A 127 9.93 -17.53 -0.39
C TYR A 127 11.18 -18.23 0.14
N ILE A 128 11.41 -18.19 1.46
CA ILE A 128 12.61 -18.80 2.04
C ILE A 128 12.56 -20.33 1.96
N VAL A 129 11.40 -20.95 2.17
CA VAL A 129 11.23 -22.42 2.01
C VAL A 129 11.54 -22.86 0.60
N ARG A 130 11.11 -22.10 -0.43
CA ARG A 130 11.45 -22.38 -1.82
C ARG A 130 12.96 -22.36 -2.05
N ARG A 131 13.67 -21.36 -1.51
CA ARG A 131 15.13 -21.25 -1.65
C ARG A 131 15.86 -22.39 -0.97
N LEU A 132 15.54 -22.65 0.29
CA LEU A 132 16.17 -23.71 1.08
C LEU A 132 15.95 -25.09 0.42
N ARG A 133 14.73 -25.36 -0.05
CA ARG A 133 14.42 -26.62 -0.74
C ARG A 133 15.15 -26.78 -2.08
N ALA A 134 15.39 -25.68 -2.79
CA ALA A 134 16.14 -25.70 -4.05
C ALA A 134 17.67 -25.66 -3.85
N GLY A 135 18.16 -25.46 -2.62
CA GLY A 135 19.58 -25.17 -2.38
C GLY A 135 20.02 -23.86 -3.07
N ASP A 136 19.10 -22.91 -3.26
CA ASP A 136 19.35 -21.70 -4.04
C ASP A 136 20.18 -20.68 -3.24
N THR A 137 21.46 -20.57 -3.60
CA THR A 137 22.42 -19.60 -3.07
C THR A 137 22.79 -18.53 -4.10
N ALA A 138 21.95 -18.30 -5.11
CA ALA A 138 22.19 -17.21 -6.06
C ALA A 138 22.11 -15.84 -5.36
N GLY A 139 23.07 -14.96 -5.66
CA GLY A 139 23.07 -13.58 -5.18
C GLY A 139 23.46 -13.39 -3.71
N VAL A 140 23.98 -14.42 -3.04
CA VAL A 140 24.43 -14.35 -1.63
C VAL A 140 25.92 -14.69 -1.51
N PRO A 141 26.63 -14.18 -0.50
CA PRO A 141 27.97 -14.65 -0.14
C PRO A 141 27.96 -16.12 0.31
N GLU A 142 29.14 -16.75 0.26
CA GLU A 142 29.32 -18.14 0.70
C GLU A 142 28.82 -18.34 2.14
N GLY A 143 28.06 -19.42 2.35
CA GLY A 143 27.52 -19.78 3.66
C GLY A 143 26.19 -19.13 4.03
N ALA A 144 25.62 -18.24 3.20
CA ALA A 144 24.31 -17.63 3.42
C ALA A 144 23.21 -18.24 2.53
N ASP A 145 21.96 -18.10 2.96
CA ASP A 145 20.77 -18.52 2.21
C ASP A 145 20.06 -17.31 1.55
N VAL A 146 20.11 -16.15 2.20
CA VAL A 146 19.47 -14.88 1.77
C VAL A 146 20.26 -13.67 2.25
N THR A 147 19.97 -12.49 1.70
CA THR A 147 20.45 -11.18 2.21
C THR A 147 19.32 -10.41 2.88
N ASP A 148 19.68 -9.38 3.65
CA ASP A 148 18.77 -8.40 4.25
C ASP A 148 18.34 -7.26 3.30
N THR A 149 18.60 -7.41 2.00
CA THR A 149 18.35 -6.38 0.98
C THR A 149 17.16 -6.73 0.09
N VAL A 150 16.65 -5.74 -0.63
CA VAL A 150 15.55 -5.90 -1.60
C VAL A 150 15.85 -6.84 -2.77
N ALA A 151 17.11 -7.29 -2.92
CA ALA A 151 17.46 -8.35 -3.86
C ALA A 151 16.76 -9.68 -3.52
N HIS A 152 16.43 -9.88 -2.25
CA HIS A 152 15.73 -11.05 -1.75
C HIS A 152 14.43 -10.67 -1.05
N GLN A 153 14.52 -10.27 0.21
CA GLN A 153 13.45 -9.71 1.02
C GLN A 153 14.08 -8.72 1.99
N ALA A 154 13.41 -7.59 2.25
CA ALA A 154 13.85 -6.72 3.33
C ALA A 154 13.78 -7.51 4.64
N TYR A 155 14.79 -7.36 5.49
CA TYR A 155 14.87 -8.05 6.77
C TYR A 155 15.40 -7.09 7.83
N ILE A 156 14.73 -7.07 8.98
CA ILE A 156 15.21 -6.36 10.18
C ILE A 156 15.94 -7.37 11.08
N PRO A 157 17.25 -7.18 11.35
CA PRO A 157 18.02 -8.03 12.26
C PRO A 157 17.41 -8.10 13.66
N LEU A 158 17.63 -9.20 14.38
CA LEU A 158 17.01 -9.43 15.69
C LEU A 158 17.29 -8.30 16.70
N ALA A 159 18.50 -7.76 16.69
CA ALA A 159 18.90 -6.66 17.55
C ALA A 159 18.11 -5.36 17.28
N GLU A 160 17.74 -5.10 16.02
CA GLU A 160 16.90 -3.95 15.66
C GLU A 160 15.41 -4.24 15.88
N LEU A 161 14.99 -5.48 15.64
CA LEU A 161 13.63 -5.93 15.91
C LEU A 161 13.28 -5.77 17.39
N ALA A 162 14.21 -6.08 18.29
CA ALA A 162 14.04 -5.92 19.74
C ALA A 162 13.79 -4.46 20.18
N LYS A 163 14.14 -3.47 19.35
CA LYS A 163 13.91 -2.04 19.64
C LYS A 163 12.52 -1.56 19.21
N ARG A 164 11.76 -2.37 18.48
CA ARG A 164 10.41 -1.99 18.02
C ARG A 164 9.45 -1.86 19.21
N PRO A 165 8.40 -1.02 19.11
CA PRO A 165 7.40 -0.90 20.15
C PRO A 165 6.77 -2.24 20.52
N LYS A 166 6.54 -2.49 21.82
CA LYS A 166 6.00 -3.77 22.32
C LYS A 166 4.70 -4.20 21.62
N HIS A 167 3.77 -3.27 21.42
CA HIS A 167 2.49 -3.57 20.76
C HIS A 167 2.68 -4.02 19.29
N THR A 168 3.67 -3.46 18.59
CA THR A 168 4.05 -3.89 17.24
C THR A 168 4.54 -5.34 17.27
N ILE A 169 5.47 -5.65 18.17
CA ILE A 169 6.01 -7.01 18.31
C ILE A 169 4.93 -8.03 18.65
N VAL A 170 3.99 -7.70 19.54
CA VAL A 170 2.86 -8.59 19.88
C VAL A 170 2.03 -8.94 18.65
N LYS A 171 1.67 -7.95 17.82
CA LYS A 171 0.85 -8.18 16.62
C LYS A 171 1.61 -8.95 15.54
N LEU A 172 2.90 -8.67 15.35
CA LEU A 172 3.75 -9.43 14.44
C LEU A 172 3.92 -10.90 14.91
N ASN A 173 4.11 -11.12 16.21
CA ASN A 173 4.16 -12.46 16.79
C ASN A 173 2.86 -13.22 16.55
N GLN A 174 1.72 -12.55 16.73
CA GLN A 174 0.41 -13.15 16.49
C GLN A 174 0.27 -13.60 15.04
N ALA A 175 0.57 -12.72 14.06
CA ALA A 175 0.49 -13.05 12.64
C ALA A 175 1.38 -14.25 12.25
N VAL A 176 2.62 -14.28 12.75
CA VAL A 176 3.58 -15.36 12.47
C VAL A 176 3.16 -16.66 13.14
N ASN A 177 2.77 -16.63 14.41
CA ASN A 177 2.41 -17.83 15.16
C ASN A 177 1.11 -18.47 14.66
N GLU A 178 0.09 -17.68 14.34
CA GLU A 178 -1.19 -18.19 13.82
C GLU A 178 -1.07 -18.73 12.39
N THR A 179 0.02 -18.43 11.69
CA THR A 179 0.35 -18.97 10.36
C THR A 179 1.59 -19.85 10.36
N ARG A 180 2.04 -20.29 11.54
CA ARG A 180 3.23 -21.12 11.68
C ARG A 180 3.13 -22.33 10.76
N ASP A 181 4.26 -22.66 10.14
CA ASP A 181 4.37 -23.79 9.21
C ASP A 181 3.54 -23.65 7.91
N GLN A 182 2.76 -22.59 7.69
CA GLN A 182 1.97 -22.45 6.46
C GLN A 182 2.79 -21.82 5.32
N VAL A 183 2.72 -22.45 4.14
CA VAL A 183 3.31 -21.99 2.88
C VAL A 183 2.33 -22.14 1.72
N ILE A 184 2.63 -21.52 0.59
CA ILE A 184 1.83 -21.53 -0.63
C ILE A 184 2.47 -22.48 -1.65
N THR A 185 1.69 -23.41 -2.19
CA THR A 185 2.17 -24.37 -3.18
C THR A 185 1.34 -24.34 -4.46
N TYR A 186 1.98 -24.69 -5.56
CA TYR A 186 1.35 -24.99 -6.84
C TYR A 186 1.91 -26.33 -7.32
N GLN A 187 1.03 -27.29 -7.61
CA GLN A 187 1.42 -28.66 -7.98
C GLN A 187 2.36 -29.34 -6.95
N GLY A 188 2.19 -29.04 -5.66
CA GLY A 188 3.00 -29.61 -4.57
C GLY A 188 4.34 -28.91 -4.32
N GLU A 189 4.74 -27.98 -5.19
CA GLU A 189 5.98 -27.24 -5.10
C GLU A 189 5.74 -25.84 -4.48
N PRO A 190 6.65 -25.32 -3.64
CA PRO A 190 6.51 -23.96 -3.09
C PRO A 190 6.62 -22.93 -4.22
N ILE A 191 5.70 -21.98 -4.26
CA ILE A 191 5.62 -21.01 -5.34
C ILE A 191 6.69 -19.91 -5.23
N MET A 192 6.93 -19.22 -6.33
CA MET A 192 7.50 -17.86 -6.30
C MET A 192 6.45 -16.89 -5.76
N ALA A 193 6.42 -16.70 -4.44
CA ALA A 193 5.47 -15.82 -3.73
C ALA A 193 5.87 -14.34 -3.84
N ALA A 194 5.90 -13.80 -5.05
CA ALA A 194 6.20 -12.39 -5.29
C ALA A 194 5.13 -11.47 -4.66
N PHE A 195 5.56 -10.34 -4.11
CA PHE A 195 4.68 -9.32 -3.56
C PHE A 195 5.29 -7.93 -3.74
N PHE A 196 4.46 -6.90 -3.69
CA PHE A 196 4.88 -5.51 -3.90
C PHE A 196 3.95 -4.56 -3.13
N SER A 197 4.35 -3.30 -3.00
CA SER A 197 3.64 -2.34 -2.15
C SER A 197 2.23 -2.03 -2.64
N THR A 198 2.10 -1.44 -3.83
CA THR A 198 0.84 -0.85 -4.29
C THR A 198 0.65 -1.10 -5.79
N SER A 199 -0.54 -1.51 -6.19
CA SER A 199 -0.93 -1.68 -7.60
C SER A 199 -1.43 -0.38 -8.21
N ASN A 200 -1.47 -0.32 -9.53
CA ASN A 200 -2.16 0.73 -10.30
C ASN A 200 -3.67 0.41 -10.46
N GLY A 201 -4.21 -0.52 -9.67
CA GLY A 201 -5.56 -1.09 -9.83
C GLY A 201 -5.57 -2.51 -10.42
N TYR A 202 -4.43 -2.98 -10.92
CA TYR A 202 -4.23 -4.35 -11.42
C TYR A 202 -2.84 -4.87 -11.07
N THR A 203 -2.72 -6.18 -10.87
CA THR A 203 -1.42 -6.87 -10.84
C THR A 203 -0.94 -7.17 -12.27
N GLU A 204 0.32 -7.53 -12.44
CA GLU A 204 0.91 -7.96 -13.71
C GLU A 204 0.94 -9.48 -13.83
N ASN A 205 0.92 -9.97 -15.07
CA ASN A 205 1.40 -11.32 -15.32
C ASN A 205 2.91 -11.37 -15.09
N ALA A 206 3.43 -12.51 -14.66
CA ALA A 206 4.88 -12.67 -14.50
C ALA A 206 5.62 -12.42 -15.82
N GLU A 207 5.14 -12.94 -16.95
CA GLU A 207 5.75 -12.79 -18.28
C GLU A 207 5.93 -11.33 -18.73
N ASP A 208 5.09 -10.42 -18.23
CA ASP A 208 5.12 -8.99 -18.57
C ASP A 208 6.25 -8.25 -17.82
N TYR A 209 6.85 -8.86 -16.79
CA TYR A 209 7.95 -8.30 -16.00
C TYR A 209 9.22 -9.17 -16.03
N TRP A 210 9.06 -10.48 -15.95
CA TRP A 210 10.07 -11.52 -16.05
C TRP A 210 9.79 -12.35 -17.29
N LYS A 211 10.77 -12.59 -18.16
CA LYS A 211 10.55 -13.22 -19.49
C LYS A 211 9.81 -14.56 -19.52
N ASN A 212 9.71 -15.27 -18.39
CA ASN A 212 9.11 -16.59 -18.32
C ASN A 212 7.71 -16.53 -17.72
N PRO A 213 6.70 -17.16 -18.36
CA PRO A 213 5.37 -17.24 -17.79
C PRO A 213 5.36 -18.08 -16.52
N VAL A 214 4.56 -17.65 -15.54
CA VAL A 214 4.38 -18.35 -14.28
C VAL A 214 2.88 -18.57 -14.05
N PRO A 215 2.37 -19.82 -14.04
CA PRO A 215 0.93 -20.10 -14.08
C PRO A 215 0.10 -19.46 -12.96
N TYR A 216 0.68 -19.32 -11.77
CA TYR A 216 0.02 -18.75 -10.60
C TYR A 216 0.23 -17.24 -10.43
N LEU A 217 1.04 -16.58 -11.27
CA LEU A 217 1.27 -15.13 -11.24
C LEU A 217 0.63 -14.49 -12.46
N LYS A 218 -0.68 -14.31 -12.36
CA LYS A 218 -1.50 -13.69 -13.41
C LYS A 218 -2.06 -12.36 -12.95
N SER A 219 -2.32 -11.50 -13.93
CA SER A 219 -2.97 -10.21 -13.71
C SER A 219 -4.36 -10.42 -13.12
N VAL A 220 -4.61 -9.81 -11.96
CA VAL A 220 -5.92 -9.72 -11.32
C VAL A 220 -6.23 -8.27 -10.97
N PRO A 221 -7.51 -7.86 -10.95
CA PRO A 221 -7.89 -6.55 -10.42
C PRO A 221 -7.45 -6.40 -8.96
N SER A 222 -7.08 -5.20 -8.55
CA SER A 222 -6.79 -4.88 -7.16
C SER A 222 -7.33 -3.48 -6.86
N PRO A 223 -8.67 -3.33 -6.80
CA PRO A 223 -9.32 -2.01 -6.72
C PRO A 223 -9.06 -1.29 -5.39
N TRP A 224 -8.67 -2.02 -4.35
CA TRP A 224 -8.45 -1.45 -3.02
C TRP A 224 -7.24 -0.52 -2.94
N ASP A 225 -6.21 -0.75 -3.76
CA ASP A 225 -4.96 0.02 -3.72
C ASP A 225 -5.17 1.52 -3.83
N GLN A 226 -6.16 1.95 -4.63
CA GLN A 226 -6.46 3.35 -4.85
C GLN A 226 -6.99 4.04 -3.58
N ALA A 227 -7.78 3.34 -2.78
CA ALA A 227 -8.35 3.89 -1.56
C ALA A 227 -7.43 3.72 -0.35
N GLU A 228 -6.67 2.62 -0.32
CA GLU A 228 -5.88 2.21 0.84
C GLU A 228 -4.45 2.77 0.84
N SER A 229 -3.85 2.95 -0.34
CA SER A 229 -2.44 3.33 -0.42
C SER A 229 -2.25 4.84 -0.52
N PRO A 230 -1.51 5.46 0.42
CA PRO A 230 -1.05 6.84 0.26
C PRO A 230 0.01 6.96 -0.84
N ARG A 231 0.46 5.84 -1.40
CA ARG A 231 1.46 5.78 -2.48
C ARG A 231 0.83 5.40 -3.82
N TYR A 232 -0.50 5.42 -3.94
CA TYR A 232 -1.19 5.03 -5.17
C TYR A 232 -0.79 5.88 -6.37
N ALA A 233 -0.59 7.19 -6.20
CA ALA A 233 -0.09 8.06 -7.25
C ALA A 233 1.06 8.94 -6.74
N GLU A 234 2.06 9.18 -7.59
CA GLU A 234 3.11 10.16 -7.36
C GLU A 234 3.37 10.92 -8.65
N THR A 235 3.53 12.24 -8.56
CA THR A 235 4.02 13.05 -9.67
C THR A 235 5.42 13.54 -9.38
N VAL A 236 6.34 13.33 -10.33
CA VAL A 236 7.68 13.89 -10.32
C VAL A 236 7.83 14.83 -11.51
N GLU A 237 8.60 15.90 -11.33
CA GLU A 237 8.96 16.81 -12.40
C GLU A 237 10.45 16.69 -12.67
N LEU A 238 10.80 16.31 -13.90
CA LEU A 238 12.20 16.12 -14.30
C LEU A 238 12.56 17.14 -15.39
N PRO A 239 13.70 17.85 -15.29
CA PRO A 239 14.22 18.66 -16.37
C PRO A 239 14.39 17.83 -17.65
N LEU A 240 14.01 18.39 -18.81
CA LEU A 240 14.04 17.66 -20.07
C LEU A 240 15.44 17.19 -20.44
N ASN A 241 16.47 18.00 -20.20
CA ASN A 241 17.87 17.59 -20.41
C ASN A 241 18.23 16.35 -19.58
N GLU A 242 17.82 16.28 -18.31
CA GLU A 242 18.05 15.12 -17.46
C GLU A 242 17.35 13.86 -18.00
N VAL A 243 16.11 14.00 -18.48
CA VAL A 243 15.37 12.90 -19.12
C VAL A 243 16.11 12.42 -20.37
N LEU A 244 16.54 13.33 -21.24
CA LEU A 244 17.27 12.98 -22.47
C LEU A 244 18.58 12.26 -22.15
N ASP A 245 19.35 12.77 -21.19
CA ASP A 245 20.64 12.20 -20.79
C ASP A 245 20.46 10.79 -20.22
N LYS A 246 19.51 10.58 -19.29
CA LYS A 246 19.21 9.27 -18.69
C LYS A 246 18.70 8.25 -19.72
N LEU A 247 17.98 8.71 -20.75
CA LEU A 247 17.51 7.87 -21.85
C LEU A 247 18.54 7.71 -22.99
N GLY A 248 19.66 8.43 -22.95
CA GLY A 248 20.67 8.41 -24.03
C GLY A 248 20.11 8.95 -25.34
N LEU A 249 19.34 10.03 -25.27
CA LEU A 249 18.70 10.72 -26.39
C LEU A 249 19.35 12.09 -26.60
N THR A 250 19.40 12.56 -27.84
CA THR A 250 19.82 13.93 -28.16
C THR A 250 18.59 14.80 -28.41
N PRO A 251 18.67 16.13 -28.18
CA PRO A 251 17.58 17.04 -28.53
C PRO A 251 17.11 16.94 -29.99
N ALA A 252 18.04 16.62 -30.92
CA ALA A 252 17.73 16.42 -32.33
C ALA A 252 16.94 15.14 -32.61
N ALA A 253 17.05 14.11 -31.75
CA ALA A 253 16.29 12.86 -31.89
C ALA A 253 14.82 13.00 -31.46
N VAL A 254 14.51 14.02 -30.66
CA VAL A 254 13.16 14.33 -30.15
C VAL A 254 12.94 15.86 -30.16
N PRO A 255 12.88 16.48 -31.36
CA PRO A 255 12.82 17.93 -31.51
C PRO A 255 11.55 18.57 -30.94
N GLY A 256 10.38 17.93 -31.05
CA GLY A 256 9.13 18.34 -30.41
C GLY A 256 9.14 18.23 -28.87
N LEU A 257 9.95 17.33 -28.30
CA LEU A 257 10.23 17.33 -26.86
C LEU A 257 11.26 18.41 -26.48
N ALA A 258 12.28 18.65 -27.31
CA ALA A 258 13.33 19.63 -27.02
C ALA A 258 12.91 21.10 -27.27
N GLN A 259 12.08 21.36 -28.28
CA GLN A 259 11.69 22.70 -28.73
C GLN A 259 10.36 23.15 -28.11
N ALA A 260 10.36 23.54 -26.84
CA ALA A 260 9.38 24.52 -26.33
C ALA A 260 9.97 25.50 -25.31
N SER A 261 11.30 25.53 -25.13
CA SER A 261 11.96 26.52 -24.26
C SER A 261 12.25 27.86 -24.95
N ARG A 262 11.68 28.13 -26.15
CA ARG A 262 11.97 29.36 -26.92
C ARG A 262 10.88 30.43 -26.89
N GLN A 263 9.96 30.40 -25.93
CA GLN A 263 9.01 31.49 -25.75
C GLN A 263 8.99 31.99 -24.31
N GLY A 264 9.93 32.88 -24.00
CA GLY A 264 9.75 33.89 -22.96
C GLY A 264 9.03 35.11 -23.55
N GLY A 265 8.08 35.68 -22.81
CA GLY A 265 7.44 36.97 -23.17
C GLY A 265 6.22 37.24 -22.31
N GLY A 266 6.32 38.21 -21.39
CA GLY A 266 5.24 38.60 -20.49
C GLY A 266 3.98 39.03 -21.22
N GLY A 267 2.84 38.51 -20.76
CA GLY A 267 1.51 38.93 -21.19
C GLY A 267 0.49 38.50 -20.15
N SER A 268 -0.05 39.46 -19.41
CA SER A 268 -1.16 39.26 -18.48
C SER A 268 -2.43 38.92 -19.28
N GLY A 269 -2.75 37.64 -19.40
CA GLY A 269 -3.99 37.15 -19.98
C GLY A 269 -4.56 36.05 -19.08
N SER A 270 -5.77 36.26 -18.58
CA SER A 270 -6.50 35.29 -17.75
C SER A 270 -6.76 34.00 -18.57
N PRO A 271 -6.54 32.79 -18.02
CA PRO A 271 -6.73 31.57 -18.79
C PRO A 271 -8.22 31.23 -18.86
N SER A 272 -8.77 31.24 -20.08
CA SER A 272 -10.02 30.57 -20.42
C SER A 272 -9.71 29.13 -20.82
N SER A 273 -10.62 28.24 -20.41
CA SER A 273 -10.62 26.82 -20.70
C SER A 273 -10.62 26.54 -22.21
N ASP A 274 -9.91 25.49 -22.58
CA ASP A 274 -9.88 24.79 -23.87
C ASP A 274 -8.63 25.04 -24.73
N THR A 275 -7.94 23.93 -25.01
CA THR A 275 -6.74 23.73 -25.86
C THR A 275 -5.38 23.80 -25.14
N VAL A 276 -5.01 22.68 -24.51
CA VAL A 276 -3.65 22.41 -24.00
C VAL A 276 -2.65 22.38 -25.17
N ALA A 277 -1.54 23.09 -25.01
CA ALA A 277 -0.35 23.02 -25.87
C ALA A 277 0.26 21.60 -25.85
N GLY A 278 -0.32 20.67 -26.63
CA GLY A 278 0.01 19.24 -26.62
C GLY A 278 0.57 18.67 -27.93
N GLY A 279 0.80 19.49 -28.97
CA GLY A 279 1.18 19.00 -30.30
C GLY A 279 2.61 18.47 -30.43
N GLY A 280 3.58 19.04 -29.72
CA GLY A 280 5.00 18.68 -29.84
C GLY A 280 5.40 17.40 -29.10
N LEU A 281 4.78 17.13 -27.94
CA LEU A 281 5.05 15.93 -27.15
C LEU A 281 4.51 14.67 -27.83
N ALA A 282 3.27 14.73 -28.34
CA ALA A 282 2.61 13.58 -28.96
C ALA A 282 3.27 13.11 -30.27
N ALA A 283 3.97 14.01 -30.97
CA ALA A 283 4.72 13.64 -32.17
C ALA A 283 5.94 12.77 -31.84
N ASP A 284 6.66 13.10 -30.77
CA ASP A 284 7.96 12.50 -30.43
C ASP A 284 7.91 11.43 -29.36
N VAL A 285 6.94 11.51 -28.44
CA VAL A 285 6.86 10.61 -27.28
C VAL A 285 5.48 9.98 -27.24
N ARG A 286 5.42 8.65 -27.44
CA ARG A 286 4.15 7.91 -27.54
C ARG A 286 4.22 6.61 -26.76
N ILE A 287 3.27 6.41 -25.84
CA ILE A 287 2.99 5.09 -25.27
C ILE A 287 2.32 4.27 -26.37
N LEU A 288 2.95 3.17 -26.76
CA LEU A 288 2.51 2.33 -27.88
C LEU A 288 1.57 1.22 -27.42
N SER A 289 1.88 0.61 -26.28
CA SER A 289 1.05 -0.45 -25.70
C SER A 289 1.12 -0.46 -24.17
N ARG A 290 0.14 -1.12 -23.58
CA ARG A 290 0.07 -1.38 -22.14
C ARG A 290 -0.21 -2.87 -21.92
N THR A 291 0.35 -3.42 -20.85
CA THR A 291 0.15 -4.80 -20.44
C THR A 291 -1.28 -5.07 -19.99
N ALA A 292 -1.61 -6.33 -19.71
CA ALA A 292 -2.89 -6.69 -19.09
C ALA A 292 -3.11 -5.94 -17.75
N GLY A 293 -2.05 -5.78 -16.95
CA GLY A 293 -2.05 -5.02 -15.70
C GLY A 293 -1.96 -3.50 -15.86
N LYS A 294 -2.11 -2.98 -17.09
CA LYS A 294 -2.19 -1.55 -17.42
C LYS A 294 -0.89 -0.76 -17.20
N ARG A 295 0.25 -1.43 -17.00
CA ARG A 295 1.58 -0.80 -17.05
C ARG A 295 1.99 -0.53 -18.49
N VAL A 296 2.86 0.46 -18.69
CA VAL A 296 3.45 0.73 -20.01
C VAL A 296 4.32 -0.46 -20.38
N GLU A 297 3.98 -1.09 -21.50
CA GLU A 297 4.77 -2.18 -22.06
C GLU A 297 5.84 -1.58 -22.96
N GLU A 298 5.44 -0.75 -23.92
CA GLU A 298 6.34 -0.12 -24.88
C GLU A 298 6.04 1.38 -25.04
N VAL A 299 7.10 2.17 -25.07
CA VAL A 299 7.09 3.59 -25.42
C VAL A 299 8.10 3.89 -26.51
N GLN A 300 7.72 4.79 -27.41
CA GLN A 300 8.60 5.39 -28.39
C GLN A 300 9.04 6.81 -27.99
N PHE A 301 10.34 7.09 -28.08
CA PHE A 301 10.94 8.43 -28.05
C PHE A 301 11.71 8.64 -29.36
N GLY A 302 11.16 9.45 -30.27
CA GLY A 302 11.71 9.63 -31.62
C GLY A 302 11.72 8.30 -32.37
N SER A 303 12.90 7.86 -32.81
CA SER A 303 13.08 6.53 -33.43
C SER A 303 13.39 5.40 -32.44
N LYS A 304 13.70 5.71 -31.17
CA LYS A 304 14.05 4.71 -30.16
C LYS A 304 12.82 4.20 -29.44
N ARG A 305 12.86 2.92 -29.07
CA ARG A 305 11.84 2.25 -28.27
C ARG A 305 12.44 1.84 -26.92
N PHE A 306 11.62 1.95 -25.88
CA PHE A 306 11.97 1.54 -24.53
C PHE A 306 10.80 0.74 -23.96
N SER A 307 11.10 -0.22 -23.09
CA SER A 307 10.05 -0.78 -22.25
C SER A 307 9.64 0.22 -21.17
N GLY A 308 8.42 0.11 -20.63
CA GLY A 308 8.05 0.92 -19.47
C GLY A 308 8.94 0.64 -18.25
N ARG A 309 9.52 -0.57 -18.16
CA ARG A 309 10.51 -0.94 -17.15
C ARG A 309 11.83 -0.17 -17.34
N ASP A 310 12.33 -0.06 -18.57
CA ASP A 310 13.55 0.71 -18.86
C ASP A 310 13.37 2.17 -18.43
N ILE A 311 12.21 2.77 -18.73
CA ILE A 311 11.88 4.13 -18.30
C ILE A 311 11.86 4.23 -16.78
N ARG A 312 11.16 3.29 -16.11
CA ARG A 312 11.09 3.26 -14.65
C ARG A 312 12.47 3.22 -14.01
N GLU A 313 13.34 2.33 -14.47
CA GLU A 313 14.67 2.13 -13.89
C GLU A 313 15.60 3.31 -14.20
N LYS A 314 15.63 3.80 -15.45
CA LYS A 314 16.47 4.92 -15.87
C LYS A 314 16.07 6.24 -15.21
N LEU A 315 14.77 6.47 -15.02
CA LEU A 315 14.24 7.71 -14.43
C LEU A 315 13.94 7.57 -12.93
N ASN A 316 14.21 6.42 -12.32
CA ASN A 316 13.95 6.12 -10.91
C ASN A 316 12.49 6.35 -10.48
N LEU A 317 11.55 5.84 -11.27
CA LEU A 317 10.12 5.96 -11.01
C LEU A 317 9.62 4.83 -10.09
N ARG A 318 8.53 5.08 -9.36
CA ARG A 318 7.90 4.08 -8.47
C ARG A 318 7.40 2.83 -9.21
N SER A 319 6.90 2.99 -10.43
CA SER A 319 6.36 1.91 -11.24
C SER A 319 6.53 2.19 -12.74
N SER A 320 6.21 1.20 -13.58
CA SER A 320 6.10 1.37 -15.03
C SER A 320 4.66 1.69 -15.48
N ALA A 321 3.73 1.93 -14.56
CA ALA A 321 2.42 2.51 -14.87
C ALA A 321 2.54 4.02 -14.70
N PHE A 322 2.73 4.72 -15.80
CA PHE A 322 2.80 6.18 -15.77
C PHE A 322 2.07 6.78 -16.96
N ASP A 323 1.76 8.06 -16.81
CA ASP A 323 1.44 9.00 -17.86
C ASP A 323 2.39 10.20 -17.72
N TRP A 324 2.50 11.01 -18.77
CA TRP A 324 3.32 12.22 -18.74
C TRP A 324 2.62 13.38 -19.40
N GLU A 325 3.09 14.56 -19.04
CA GLU A 325 2.85 15.77 -19.79
C GLU A 325 4.09 16.66 -19.74
N ARG A 326 4.18 17.55 -20.72
CA ARG A 326 5.23 18.55 -20.74
C ARG A 326 4.78 19.76 -19.94
N ASP A 327 5.66 20.26 -19.10
CA ASP A 327 5.51 21.55 -18.42
C ASP A 327 6.77 22.39 -18.67
N GLY A 328 6.73 23.28 -19.66
CA GLY A 328 7.87 24.12 -20.06
C GLY A 328 9.12 23.32 -20.45
N ASP A 329 10.18 23.48 -19.66
CA ASP A 329 11.46 22.79 -19.78
C ASP A 329 11.55 21.49 -18.95
N LYS A 330 10.43 21.04 -18.39
CA LYS A 330 10.29 19.81 -17.61
C LYS A 330 9.31 18.82 -18.23
N LEU A 331 9.49 17.55 -17.87
CA LEU A 331 8.53 16.48 -18.06
C LEU A 331 7.89 16.15 -16.70
N ARG A 332 6.59 16.39 -16.58
CA ARG A 332 5.80 16.00 -15.41
C ARG A 332 5.32 14.56 -15.63
N ILE A 333 5.79 13.64 -14.81
CA ILE A 333 5.48 12.22 -14.90
C ILE A 333 4.64 11.81 -13.70
N THR A 334 3.41 11.37 -13.94
CA THR A 334 2.55 10.81 -12.90
C THR A 334 2.60 9.29 -12.98
N THR A 335 3.10 8.67 -11.91
CA THR A 335 3.18 7.21 -11.74
C THR A 335 2.02 6.71 -10.88
N TYR A 336 1.58 5.49 -11.15
CA TYR A 336 0.52 4.80 -10.42
C TYR A 336 1.04 3.48 -9.85
N GLY A 337 0.77 3.22 -8.57
CA GLY A 337 1.31 2.09 -7.82
C GLY A 337 2.80 2.25 -7.48
N TYR A 338 3.31 1.29 -6.71
CA TYR A 338 4.70 1.24 -6.26
C TYR A 338 5.18 -0.22 -6.22
N GLY A 339 6.20 -0.51 -7.03
CA GLY A 339 6.80 -1.84 -7.15
C GLY A 339 6.58 -2.48 -8.51
N HIS A 340 7.02 -3.74 -8.65
CA HIS A 340 6.99 -4.47 -9.92
C HIS A 340 5.59 -4.90 -10.37
N GLY A 341 4.62 -5.00 -9.46
CA GLY A 341 3.23 -5.27 -9.81
C GLY A 341 2.82 -6.75 -9.88
N VAL A 342 3.76 -7.68 -9.71
CA VAL A 342 3.50 -9.12 -9.87
C VAL A 342 3.19 -9.77 -8.52
N GLY A 343 2.16 -10.62 -8.47
CA GLY A 343 1.76 -11.35 -7.27
C GLY A 343 0.91 -10.52 -6.33
N MET A 344 1.18 -10.58 -5.02
CA MET A 344 0.33 -9.95 -4.01
C MET A 344 0.62 -8.45 -3.83
N SER A 345 -0.40 -7.60 -3.95
CA SER A 345 -0.31 -6.21 -3.48
C SER A 345 -0.47 -6.16 -1.96
N GLN A 346 0.44 -5.49 -1.26
CA GLN A 346 0.37 -5.31 0.19
C GLN A 346 -0.81 -4.42 0.59
N TYR A 347 -1.01 -3.27 -0.07
CA TYR A 347 -2.17 -2.41 0.19
C TYR A 347 -3.47 -3.02 -0.34
N GLY A 348 -3.39 -3.82 -1.40
CA GLY A 348 -4.52 -4.62 -1.86
C GLY A 348 -4.94 -5.67 -0.82
N ALA A 349 -3.98 -6.38 -0.22
CA ALA A 349 -4.23 -7.30 0.89
C ALA A 349 -4.83 -6.59 2.12
N GLN A 350 -4.35 -5.38 2.42
CA GLN A 350 -4.90 -4.54 3.48
C GLN A 350 -6.38 -4.20 3.26
N GLY A 351 -6.74 -3.77 2.06
CA GLY A 351 -8.14 -3.47 1.73
C GLY A 351 -9.05 -4.70 1.76
N MET A 352 -8.56 -5.85 1.29
CA MET A 352 -9.28 -7.11 1.41
C MET A 352 -9.50 -7.49 2.88
N ALA A 353 -8.47 -7.35 3.73
CA ALA A 353 -8.54 -7.67 5.15
C ALA A 353 -9.51 -6.73 5.90
N LYS A 354 -9.53 -5.44 5.58
CA LYS A 354 -10.53 -4.47 6.09
C LYS A 354 -11.97 -4.84 5.71
N GLN A 355 -12.15 -5.54 4.60
CA GLN A 355 -13.44 -6.09 4.17
C GLN A 355 -13.73 -7.48 4.77
N GLY A 356 -12.93 -7.95 5.73
CA GLY A 356 -13.11 -9.21 6.44
C GLY A 356 -12.55 -10.44 5.73
N ALA A 357 -11.75 -10.27 4.67
CA ALA A 357 -11.12 -11.41 4.00
C ALA A 357 -10.02 -12.03 4.88
N ALA A 358 -10.09 -13.33 5.12
CA ALA A 358 -9.02 -14.09 5.77
C ALA A 358 -7.78 -14.22 4.87
N ALA A 359 -6.61 -14.45 5.47
CA ALA A 359 -5.32 -14.59 4.78
C ALA A 359 -5.37 -15.60 3.62
N LYS A 360 -6.01 -16.76 3.82
CA LYS A 360 -6.19 -17.77 2.75
C LYS A 360 -6.91 -17.19 1.53
N ARG A 361 -7.95 -16.37 1.74
CA ARG A 361 -8.70 -15.74 0.64
C ARG A 361 -7.85 -14.70 -0.08
N ILE A 362 -7.08 -13.91 0.66
CA ILE A 362 -6.13 -12.93 0.10
C ILE A 362 -5.11 -13.65 -0.79
N LEU A 363 -4.45 -14.68 -0.27
CA LEU A 363 -3.42 -15.42 -1.01
C LEU A 363 -3.96 -16.10 -2.27
N THR A 364 -5.10 -16.80 -2.16
CA THR A 364 -5.73 -17.46 -3.31
C THR A 364 -6.36 -16.48 -4.31
N TYR A 365 -6.51 -15.21 -3.96
CA TYR A 365 -6.90 -14.15 -4.89
C TYR A 365 -5.72 -13.70 -5.75
N TYR A 366 -4.57 -13.42 -5.13
CA TYR A 366 -3.38 -12.92 -5.84
C TYR A 366 -2.55 -14.01 -6.53
N TYR A 367 -2.61 -15.24 -6.03
CA TYR A 367 -1.88 -16.38 -6.58
C TYR A 367 -2.87 -17.40 -7.14
N THR A 368 -2.93 -17.54 -8.46
CA THR A 368 -3.95 -18.32 -9.16
C THR A 368 -3.71 -19.82 -9.00
N GLY A 369 -4.73 -20.59 -8.61
CA GLY A 369 -4.69 -22.06 -8.56
C GLY A 369 -3.81 -22.65 -7.45
N VAL A 370 -3.36 -21.84 -6.49
CA VAL A 370 -2.48 -22.29 -5.40
C VAL A 370 -3.25 -22.97 -4.26
N LYS A 371 -2.51 -23.68 -3.42
CA LYS A 371 -2.98 -24.26 -2.16
C LYS A 371 -2.08 -23.82 -1.01
N LEU A 372 -2.59 -23.96 0.22
CA LEU A 372 -1.75 -23.89 1.40
C LEU A 372 -1.26 -25.29 1.76
N ASP A 373 0.02 -25.42 2.10
CA ASP A 373 0.65 -26.64 2.59
C ASP A 373 1.57 -26.32 3.77
N LYS A 374 2.27 -27.33 4.30
CA LYS A 374 3.18 -27.22 5.43
C LYS A 374 4.65 -27.08 5.00
N ALA A 375 5.38 -26.12 5.56
CA ALA A 375 6.82 -25.95 5.33
C ALA A 375 7.60 -27.20 5.74
N SER A 376 7.27 -27.76 6.90
CA SER A 376 7.85 -28.97 7.47
C SER A 376 7.79 -30.17 6.52
N LYS A 377 6.68 -30.34 5.80
CA LYS A 377 6.52 -31.38 4.77
C LYS A 377 7.47 -31.18 3.59
N LEU A 378 7.70 -29.95 3.17
CA LEU A 378 8.55 -29.64 2.01
C LEU A 378 10.05 -29.73 2.34
N LEU A 379 10.43 -29.36 3.56
CA LEU A 379 11.83 -29.33 3.99
C LEU A 379 12.34 -30.70 4.48
N THR A 380 11.46 -31.61 4.90
CA THR A 380 11.83 -33.00 5.25
C THR A 380 11.96 -33.92 4.04
N ALA A 381 11.27 -33.62 2.94
CA ALA A 381 11.32 -34.41 1.71
C ALA A 381 12.64 -34.26 0.91
N ALA A 382 13.58 -33.43 1.36
CA ALA A 382 14.89 -33.22 0.77
C ALA A 382 15.99 -34.10 1.41
N GLY A 383 15.67 -35.35 1.72
CA GLY A 383 16.71 -36.36 2.03
C GLY A 383 17.64 -36.55 0.82
N PRO A 384 18.93 -36.88 1.03
CA PRO A 384 19.91 -36.95 -0.05
C PRO A 384 19.43 -37.92 -1.14
N PRO A 385 19.71 -37.66 -2.43
CA PRO A 385 19.39 -38.59 -3.49
C PRO A 385 20.00 -39.95 -3.15
N SER A 386 19.20 -41.01 -3.27
CA SER A 386 19.66 -42.39 -3.11
C SER A 386 20.92 -42.59 -3.97
N SER A 387 22.00 -42.97 -3.27
CA SER A 387 23.34 -43.26 -3.78
C SER A 387 23.35 -44.24 -4.94
#